data_AF-A0A803QAW5-F1
#
_entry.id   AF-A0A803QAW5-F1
#
_cell.length_a   1.000
_cell.length_b   1.000
_cell.length_c   1.000
_cell.angle_alpha   90.00
_cell.angle_beta   90.00
_cell.angle_gamma   90.00
#
_symmetry.space_group_name_H-M   'P 1'
#
loop_
_entity.id
_entity.type
_entity.pdbx_description
1 polymer ?
#
loop_
_entity_poly.entity_id
_entity_poly.type
_entity_poly.pdbx_seq_one_letter_code
_entity_poly.pdbx_strand_id
1 'polypeptide(L)'
;MPISISDHAPIILDTHLFASRGFIPFRFFEAWTWEESCKQEVASAWSISNGNNTASFIKNIHKARKALQAWKKKYKTMSEGDIKDLENRLQWLQNQPISELFKEEEARIQSQIRISWSKLEREEEIVFGPSRIKKVEFGRIRNTLRKSLTITSKSCILR
;
A
#
# COMPACT_ATOMS: atom_id res chain seq x y z
N MET A 1 -12.30 -36.52 28.97
CA MET A 1 -11.60 -36.93 27.73
C MET A 1 -10.64 -35.82 27.33
N PRO A 2 -9.34 -36.09 27.12
CA PRO A 2 -8.38 -35.04 26.76
C PRO A 2 -8.40 -34.78 25.24
N ILE A 3 -8.11 -33.53 24.88
CA ILE A 3 -8.09 -33.01 23.51
C ILE A 3 -6.77 -33.41 22.86
N SER A 4 -6.80 -34.31 21.89
CA SER A 4 -5.67 -34.61 21.00
C SER A 4 -5.73 -33.70 19.77
N ILE A 5 -5.33 -32.44 19.92
CA ILE A 5 -5.05 -31.58 18.77
C ILE A 5 -3.55 -31.67 18.49
N SER A 6 -3.25 -32.32 17.38
CA SER A 6 -1.93 -32.38 16.77
C SER A 6 -1.52 -30.98 16.32
N ASP A 7 -0.47 -30.41 16.94
CA ASP A 7 0.18 -29.16 16.53
C ASP A 7 1.06 -29.31 15.27
N HIS A 8 0.92 -30.42 14.54
CA HIS A 8 1.66 -30.67 13.30
C HIS A 8 1.06 -29.88 12.14
N ALA A 9 1.32 -28.58 12.11
CA ALA A 9 1.25 -27.83 10.86
C ALA A 9 2.35 -28.36 9.91
N PRO A 10 2.02 -28.80 8.70
CA PRO A 10 3.01 -29.29 7.76
C PRO A 10 3.99 -28.17 7.39
N ILE A 11 5.29 -28.46 7.45
CA ILE A 11 6.33 -27.55 6.96
C ILE A 11 6.27 -27.58 5.43
N ILE A 12 5.85 -26.48 4.83
CA ILE A 12 5.93 -26.30 3.38
C ILE A 12 7.37 -25.89 3.05
N LEU A 13 8.18 -26.87 2.65
CA LEU A 13 9.52 -26.65 2.13
C LEU A 13 9.45 -26.41 0.62
N ASP A 14 9.61 -25.15 0.20
CA ASP A 14 9.77 -24.79 -1.20
C ASP A 14 11.20 -25.17 -1.64
N THR A 15 11.34 -26.24 -2.42
CA THR A 15 12.64 -26.68 -3.00
C THR A 15 13.01 -25.90 -4.26
N HIS A 16 12.12 -25.03 -4.75
CA HIS A 16 12.26 -24.25 -5.96
C HIS A 16 12.32 -22.74 -5.66
N LEU A 17 13.02 -22.37 -4.58
CA LEU A 17 13.22 -20.97 -4.15
C LEU A 17 13.73 -20.04 -5.27
N PHE A 18 14.40 -20.61 -6.27
CA PHE A 18 15.02 -19.94 -7.40
C PHE A 18 14.34 -20.18 -8.74
N ALA A 19 13.17 -20.82 -8.79
CA ALA A 19 12.42 -20.93 -10.05
C ALA A 19 12.11 -19.53 -10.59
N SER A 20 12.39 -19.31 -11.88
CA SER A 20 12.03 -18.07 -12.55
C SER A 20 10.52 -17.88 -12.42
N ARG A 21 10.10 -16.70 -11.97
CA ARG A 21 8.68 -16.37 -11.87
C ARG A 21 8.08 -16.51 -13.26
N GLY A 22 7.07 -17.38 -13.38
CA GLY A 22 6.30 -17.51 -14.62
C GLY A 22 5.61 -16.20 -14.99
N PHE A 23 4.91 -16.21 -16.13
CA PHE A 23 4.17 -15.05 -16.58
C PHE A 23 3.16 -14.59 -15.53
N ILE A 24 3.31 -13.36 -15.03
CA ILE A 24 2.38 -12.75 -14.08
C ILE A 24 1.27 -12.08 -14.90
N PRO A 25 0.01 -12.55 -14.82
CA PRO A 25 -1.09 -11.92 -15.53
C PRO A 25 -1.34 -10.50 -15.01
N PHE A 26 -1.97 -9.68 -15.84
CA PHE A 26 -2.43 -8.36 -15.39
C PHE A 26 -3.42 -8.52 -14.23
N ARG A 27 -3.19 -7.76 -13.16
CA ARG A 27 -4.10 -7.65 -12.03
C ARG A 27 -4.45 -6.20 -11.81
N PHE A 28 -5.74 -5.94 -11.66
CA PHE A 28 -6.25 -4.64 -11.24
C PHE A 28 -6.16 -4.53 -9.72
N PHE A 29 -5.80 -3.35 -9.22
CA PHE A 29 -5.71 -3.08 -7.79
C PHE A 29 -6.75 -2.03 -7.42
N GLU A 30 -7.50 -2.30 -6.35
CA GLU A 30 -8.48 -1.34 -5.84
C GLU A 30 -7.83 0.00 -5.47
N ALA A 31 -6.59 -0.02 -4.97
CA ALA A 31 -5.81 1.18 -4.68
C ALA A 31 -5.72 2.16 -5.87
N TRP A 32 -5.73 1.64 -7.10
CA TRP A 32 -5.68 2.47 -8.30
C TRP A 32 -6.96 3.29 -8.49
N THR A 33 -8.11 2.84 -7.98
CA THR A 33 -9.37 3.59 -8.05
C THR A 33 -9.34 4.89 -7.24
N TRP A 34 -8.42 5.01 -6.28
CA TRP A 34 -8.25 6.22 -5.47
C TRP A 34 -7.56 7.32 -6.26
N GLU A 35 -6.85 6.96 -7.33
CA GLU A 35 -6.18 7.91 -8.21
C GLU A 35 -7.13 8.38 -9.31
N GLU A 36 -7.35 9.68 -9.40
CA GLU A 36 -8.26 10.25 -10.39
C GLU A 36 -7.76 9.98 -11.82
N SER A 37 -6.43 9.96 -12.02
CA SER A 37 -5.81 9.61 -13.30
C SER A 37 -6.17 8.19 -13.77
N CYS A 38 -6.33 7.22 -12.84
CA CYS A 38 -6.77 5.88 -13.20
C CYS A 38 -8.21 5.88 -13.70
N LYS A 39 -9.10 6.64 -13.06
CA LYS A 39 -10.51 6.74 -13.48
C LYS A 39 -10.62 7.35 -14.87
N GLN A 40 -9.85 8.40 -15.14
CA GLN A 40 -9.78 9.06 -16.44
C GLN A 40 -9.29 8.12 -17.54
N GLU A 41 -8.27 7.29 -17.27
CA GLU A 41 -7.77 6.28 -18.22
C GLU A 41 -8.80 5.19 -18.53
N VAL A 42 -9.57 4.75 -17.53
CA VAL A 42 -10.66 3.79 -17.77
C VAL A 42 -11.77 4.43 -18.60
N ALA A 43 -12.17 5.66 -18.25
CA ALA A 43 -13.22 6.39 -18.97
C ALA A 43 -12.83 6.66 -20.42
N SER A 44 -11.59 7.07 -20.68
CA SER A 44 -11.08 7.33 -22.04
C SER A 44 -11.00 6.05 -22.89
N ALA A 45 -10.66 4.92 -22.28
CA ALA A 45 -10.59 3.62 -22.95
C ALA A 45 -11.97 3.01 -23.21
N TRP A 46 -13.01 3.48 -22.52
CA TRP A 46 -14.35 2.92 -22.57
C TRP A 46 -15.21 3.58 -23.66
N SER A 47 -15.40 2.89 -24.79
CA SER A 47 -16.26 3.35 -25.88
C SER A 47 -17.64 2.70 -25.82
N ILE A 48 -18.72 3.48 -25.75
CA ILE A 48 -20.09 2.97 -25.91
C ILE A 48 -20.33 2.79 -27.42
N SER A 49 -20.76 1.59 -27.83
CA SER A 49 -21.09 1.30 -29.23
C SER A 49 -22.55 0.89 -29.35
N ASN A 50 -23.21 1.30 -30.43
CA ASN A 50 -24.63 1.01 -30.68
C ASN A 50 -24.87 -0.40 -31.26
N GLY A 51 -23.85 -1.28 -31.24
CA GLY A 51 -23.90 -2.63 -31.78
C GLY A 51 -24.17 -3.71 -30.72
N ASN A 52 -23.66 -4.93 -30.94
CA ASN A 52 -23.76 -6.01 -29.96
C ASN A 52 -23.06 -5.61 -28.63
N ASN A 53 -23.86 -5.48 -27.58
CA ASN A 53 -23.43 -5.03 -26.25
C ASN A 53 -22.36 -5.96 -25.64
N THR A 54 -22.49 -7.27 -25.78
CA THR A 54 -21.55 -8.25 -25.20
C THR A 54 -20.18 -8.17 -25.88
N ALA A 55 -20.15 -8.09 -27.21
CA ALA A 55 -18.90 -7.93 -27.96
C ALA A 55 -18.23 -6.58 -27.65
N SER A 56 -19.02 -5.52 -27.47
CA SER A 56 -18.53 -4.19 -27.10
C SER A 56 -17.94 -4.18 -25.69
N PHE A 57 -18.59 -4.84 -24.74
CA PHE A 57 -18.14 -4.97 -23.36
C PHE A 57 -16.77 -5.69 -23.25
N ILE A 58 -16.62 -6.84 -23.91
CA ILE A 58 -15.36 -7.58 -23.92
C ILE A 58 -14.23 -6.73 -24.52
N LYS A 59 -14.51 -6.04 -25.63
CA LYS A 59 -13.54 -5.11 -26.25
C LYS A 59 -13.15 -3.98 -25.30
N ASN A 60 -14.12 -3.40 -24.58
CA ASN A 60 -13.87 -2.32 -23.65
C ASN A 60 -13.02 -2.78 -22.46
N ILE A 61 -13.29 -3.96 -21.89
CA ILE A 61 -12.43 -4.55 -20.85
C ILE A 61 -11.00 -4.72 -21.37
N HIS A 62 -10.81 -5.26 -22.57
CA HIS A 62 -9.48 -5.42 -23.15
C HIS A 62 -8.76 -4.09 -23.41
N LYS A 63 -9.47 -3.07 -23.87
CA LYS A 63 -8.93 -1.71 -24.06
C LYS A 63 -8.52 -1.10 -22.73
N ALA A 64 -9.42 -1.11 -21.74
CA ALA A 64 -9.15 -0.62 -20.39
C ALA A 64 -7.95 -1.35 -19.75
N ARG A 65 -7.86 -2.67 -19.92
CA ARG A 65 -6.71 -3.47 -19.47
C ARG A 65 -5.39 -2.98 -20.06
N LYS A 66 -5.35 -2.72 -21.38
CA LYS A 66 -4.14 -2.23 -22.06
C LYS A 66 -3.80 -0.80 -21.65
N ALA A 67 -4.80 0.07 -21.54
CA ALA A 67 -4.64 1.45 -21.07
C ALA A 67 -4.05 1.46 -19.66
N LEU A 68 -4.63 0.69 -18.73
CA LEU A 68 -4.14 0.57 -17.36
C LEU A 68 -2.73 -0.05 -17.27
N GLN A 69 -2.38 -0.99 -18.14
CA GLN A 69 -1.00 -1.50 -18.22
C GLN A 69 0.00 -0.43 -18.65
N ALA A 70 -0.36 0.44 -19.59
CA ALA A 70 0.48 1.55 -20.01
C ALA A 70 0.54 2.65 -18.95
N TRP A 71 -0.61 2.98 -18.35
CA TRP A 71 -0.73 3.92 -17.23
C TRP A 71 0.14 3.47 -16.05
N LYS A 72 0.08 2.20 -15.64
CA LYS A 72 0.92 1.67 -14.55
C LYS A 72 2.41 1.94 -14.75
N LYS A 73 2.91 1.87 -15.99
CA LYS A 73 4.33 2.14 -16.29
C LYS A 73 4.69 3.61 -16.12
N LYS A 74 3.74 4.52 -16.30
CA LYS A 74 3.89 5.96 -16.14
C LYS A 74 3.59 6.43 -14.72
N TYR A 75 2.67 5.73 -14.05
CA TYR A 75 2.25 5.98 -12.69
C TYR A 75 3.36 5.55 -11.74
N LYS A 76 4.11 6.53 -11.26
CA LYS A 76 5.11 6.34 -10.21
C LYS A 76 4.39 6.39 -8.86
N THR A 77 4.12 5.22 -8.26
CA THR A 77 3.71 5.15 -6.86
C THR A 77 4.81 5.77 -5.99
N MET A 78 4.46 6.44 -4.88
CA MET A 78 5.45 6.83 -3.87
C MET A 78 6.28 5.61 -3.49
N SER A 79 7.59 5.74 -3.65
CA SER A 79 8.57 4.73 -3.32
C SER A 79 8.81 4.70 -1.81
N GLU A 80 9.41 3.61 -1.33
CA GLU A 80 9.86 3.51 0.07
C GLU A 80 10.83 4.66 0.43
N GLY A 81 11.58 5.19 -0.55
CA GLY A 81 12.44 6.37 -0.38
C GLY A 81 11.63 7.63 -0.07
N ASP A 82 10.53 7.87 -0.79
CA ASP A 82 9.66 9.02 -0.56
C ASP A 82 8.99 8.95 0.83
N ILE A 83 8.71 7.74 1.32
CA ILE A 83 8.21 7.53 2.68
C ILE A 83 9.29 7.83 3.72
N LYS A 84 10.54 7.38 3.50
CA LYS A 84 11.66 7.71 4.38
C LYS A 84 11.91 9.21 4.46
N ASP A 85 11.75 9.93 3.35
CA ASP A 85 11.87 11.39 3.34
C ASP A 85 10.76 12.06 4.18
N LEU A 86 9.53 11.55 4.11
CA LEU A 86 8.44 11.99 4.98
C LEU A 86 8.71 11.67 6.45
N GLU A 87 9.29 10.52 6.76
CA GLU A 87 9.68 10.13 8.13
C GLU A 87 10.79 11.05 8.68
N ASN A 88 11.79 11.37 7.85
CA ASN A 88 12.84 12.32 8.20
C ASN A 88 12.27 13.71 8.47
N ARG A 89 11.30 14.16 7.66
CA ARG A 89 10.61 15.44 7.87
C ARG A 89 9.78 15.44 9.15
N LEU A 90 9.10 14.34 9.44
CA LEU A 90 8.35 14.15 10.68
C LEU A 90 9.29 14.23 11.89
N GLN A 91 10.43 13.54 11.83
CA GLN A 91 11.44 13.57 12.90
C GLN A 91 11.99 14.98 13.10
N TRP A 92 12.23 15.73 12.03
CA TRP A 92 12.66 17.12 12.12
C TRP A 92 11.63 18.00 12.81
N LEU A 93 10.33 17.86 12.46
CA LEU A 93 9.23 18.61 13.07
C LEU A 93 9.08 18.29 14.57
N GLN A 94 9.22 17.02 14.95
CA GLN A 94 9.13 16.58 16.35
C GLN A 94 10.26 17.12 17.23
N ASN A 95 11.36 17.58 16.65
CA ASN A 95 12.46 18.24 17.35
C ASN A 95 12.29 19.77 17.45
N GLN A 96 11.25 20.35 16.85
CA GLN A 96 10.96 21.78 16.92
C GLN A 96 10.14 22.13 18.18
N PRO A 97 10.16 23.39 18.65
CA PRO A 97 9.28 23.84 19.72
C PRO A 97 7.80 23.67 19.33
N ILE A 98 6.97 23.32 20.31
CA ILE A 98 5.52 23.10 20.11
C ILE A 98 4.89 24.39 19.58
N SER A 99 4.41 24.34 18.33
CA SER A 99 3.70 25.42 17.65
C SER A 99 2.48 24.86 16.94
N GLU A 100 1.38 25.60 16.89
CA GLU A 100 0.14 25.15 16.27
C GLU A 100 0.33 24.81 14.78
N LEU A 101 1.15 25.61 14.08
CA LEU A 101 1.53 25.36 12.69
C LEU A 101 2.29 24.04 12.50
N PHE A 102 3.13 23.66 13.47
CA PHE A 102 3.88 22.39 13.40
C PHE A 102 3.01 21.18 13.74
N LYS A 103 1.96 21.35 14.57
CA LYS A 103 1.00 20.28 14.85
C LYS A 103 0.16 19.92 13.64
N GLU A 104 -0.33 20.93 12.90
CA GLU A 104 -1.10 20.71 11.66
C GLU A 104 -0.26 19.99 10.60
N GLU A 105 0.98 20.45 10.42
CA GLU A 105 1.91 19.82 9.47
C GLU A 105 2.29 18.40 9.91
N GLU A 106 2.51 18.15 11.20
CA GLU A 106 2.74 16.82 11.74
C GLU A 106 1.55 15.88 11.44
N ALA A 107 0.32 16.31 11.71
CA ALA A 107 -0.88 15.52 11.43
C ALA A 107 -1.01 15.20 9.93
N ARG A 108 -0.69 16.17 9.07
CA ARG A 108 -0.69 16.00 7.61
C ARG A 108 0.33 14.94 7.16
N ILE A 109 1.57 15.03 7.63
CA ILE A 109 2.64 14.09 7.28
C ILE A 109 2.35 12.69 7.81
N GLN A 110 1.85 12.57 9.04
CA GLN A 110 1.46 11.28 9.61
C GLN A 110 0.32 10.62 8.80
N SER A 111 -0.65 11.40 8.34
CA SER A 111 -1.72 10.91 7.46
C SER A 111 -1.16 10.44 6.11
N GLN A 112 -0.25 11.21 5.50
CA GLN A 112 0.40 10.83 4.25
C GLN A 112 1.20 9.54 4.37
N ILE A 113 2.05 9.41 5.40
CA ILE A 113 2.82 8.19 5.67
C ILE A 113 1.90 6.98 5.79
N ARG A 114 0.79 7.11 6.54
CA ARG A 114 -0.19 6.03 6.71
C ARG A 114 -0.82 5.60 5.39
N ILE A 115 -1.23 6.56 4.57
CA ILE A 115 -1.84 6.30 3.26
C ILE A 115 -0.82 5.62 2.33
N SER A 116 0.42 6.12 2.29
CA SER A 116 1.48 5.60 1.42
C SER A 116 1.84 4.15 1.78
N TRP A 117 1.98 3.83 3.07
CA TRP A 117 2.18 2.45 3.52
C TRP A 117 1.00 1.54 3.16
N SER A 118 -0.25 2.01 3.32
CA SER A 118 -1.45 1.25 2.97
C SER A 118 -1.60 0.99 1.45
N LYS A 119 -1.00 1.86 0.63
CA LYS A 119 -0.92 1.66 -0.83
C LYS A 119 0.15 0.62 -1.19
N LEU A 120 1.34 0.71 -0.59
CA LEU A 120 2.43 -0.25 -0.82
C LEU A 120 2.09 -1.67 -0.36
N GLU A 121 1.50 -1.82 0.83
CA GLU A 121 1.16 -3.14 1.39
C GLU A 121 0.19 -3.92 0.49
N ARG A 122 -0.87 -3.26 -0.01
CA ARG A 122 -1.82 -3.88 -0.94
C ARG A 122 -1.21 -4.22 -2.30
N GLU A 123 -0.19 -3.49 -2.73
CA GLU A 123 0.55 -3.82 -3.95
C GLU A 123 1.50 -5.01 -3.73
N GLU A 124 2.15 -5.12 -2.57
CA GLU A 124 3.11 -6.19 -2.24
C GLU A 124 2.46 -7.53 -1.83
N GLU A 125 1.44 -7.53 -0.96
CA GLU A 125 0.75 -8.76 -0.51
C GLU A 125 0.23 -9.59 -1.69
N ILE A 126 -0.19 -8.89 -2.74
CA ILE A 126 -0.73 -9.47 -3.96
C ILE A 126 0.37 -9.99 -4.90
N VAL A 127 1.55 -9.36 -4.94
CA VAL A 127 2.66 -9.73 -5.83
C VAL A 127 3.51 -10.85 -5.23
N PHE A 128 3.64 -10.92 -3.90
CA PHE A 128 4.54 -11.84 -3.21
C PHE A 128 3.81 -12.93 -2.41
N GLY A 129 2.50 -12.81 -2.23
CA GLY A 129 1.69 -13.74 -1.43
C GLY A 129 1.96 -13.63 0.09
N PRO A 130 1.08 -14.20 0.93
CA PRO A 130 1.18 -14.08 2.39
C PRO A 130 2.48 -14.66 2.98
N SER A 131 3.15 -15.57 2.25
CA SER A 131 4.35 -16.28 2.71
C SER A 131 5.64 -15.45 2.65
N ARG A 132 5.67 -14.32 1.92
CA ARG A 132 6.87 -13.46 1.76
C ARG A 132 6.64 -12.00 2.17
N ILE A 133 5.59 -11.70 2.92
CA ILE A 133 5.49 -10.39 3.57
C ILE A 133 6.65 -10.31 4.56
N LYS A 134 7.61 -9.40 4.31
CA LYS A 134 8.62 -9.04 5.31
C LYS A 134 7.87 -8.42 6.49
N LYS A 135 7.44 -9.24 7.45
CA LYS A 135 6.90 -8.84 8.77
C LYS A 135 7.89 -8.02 9.62
N VAL A 136 9.03 -7.63 9.05
CA VAL A 136 10.22 -7.21 9.80
C VAL A 136 10.21 -5.72 10.14
N GLU A 137 9.37 -4.89 9.53
CA GLU A 137 9.46 -3.42 9.75
C GLU A 137 8.20 -2.78 10.36
N PHE A 138 7.02 -3.40 10.24
CA PHE A 138 5.78 -2.88 10.84
C PHE A 138 5.73 -2.96 12.36
N GLY A 139 6.50 -3.87 12.99
CA GLY A 139 6.70 -3.90 14.43
C GLY A 139 7.43 -2.65 14.96
N ARG A 140 8.19 -1.95 14.10
CA ARG A 140 8.89 -0.71 14.44
C ARG A 140 7.94 0.48 14.42
N ILE A 141 7.09 0.60 13.39
CA ILE A 141 6.18 1.75 13.19
C ILE A 141 5.12 1.83 14.30
N ARG A 142 4.55 0.70 14.75
CA ARG A 142 3.63 0.69 15.90
C ARG A 142 4.30 1.17 17.19
N ASN A 143 5.60 0.90 17.37
CA ASN A 143 6.36 1.33 18.54
C ASN A 143 6.78 2.80 18.46
N THR A 144 7.07 3.33 17.27
CA THR A 144 7.40 4.76 17.09
C THR A 144 6.17 5.65 17.30
N LEU A 145 5.00 5.25 16.79
CA LEU A 145 3.74 5.98 16.99
C LEU A 145 3.24 5.88 18.45
N ARG A 146 3.45 4.74 19.15
CA ARG A 146 3.16 4.64 20.60
C ARG A 146 4.08 5.50 21.47
N LYS A 147 5.34 5.69 21.07
CA LYS A 147 6.27 6.59 21.79
C LYS A 147 5.83 8.05 21.66
N SER A 148 5.32 8.48 20.50
CA SER A 148 4.78 9.83 20.31
C SER A 148 3.54 10.12 21.18
N LEU A 149 2.59 9.17 21.29
CA LEU A 149 1.42 9.32 22.18
C LEU A 149 1.75 9.29 23.69
N THR A 150 2.86 8.67 24.10
CA THR A 150 3.25 8.63 25.52
C THR A 150 4.09 9.83 25.95
N ILE A 151 4.82 10.47 25.03
CA ILE A 151 5.59 11.69 25.31
C ILE A 151 4.66 12.90 25.47
N THR A 152 3.57 12.96 24.73
CA THR A 152 2.52 14.00 24.86
C THR A 152 1.73 13.86 26.17
N SER A 153 1.49 12.63 26.66
CA SER A 153 0.84 12.42 27.96
C SER A 153 1.74 12.72 29.16
N LYS A 154 3.06 12.42 29.08
CA LYS A 154 3.99 12.68 30.19
C LYS A 154 4.39 14.15 30.35
N SER A 155 4.34 14.96 29.29
CA SER A 155 4.61 16.40 29.39
C SER A 155 3.43 17.22 29.94
N CYS A 156 2.22 16.63 30.05
CA CYS A 156 1.08 17.25 30.71
C CYS A 156 1.01 16.99 32.23
N ILE A 157 1.88 16.12 32.79
CA ILE A 157 1.85 15.76 34.22
C ILE A 157 2.98 16.45 35.00
N LEU A 158 3.89 17.15 34.32
CA LEU A 158 4.95 17.94 34.94
C LEU A 158 4.95 19.36 34.36
N ARG A 159 3.92 20.14 34.67
CA ARG A 159 3.96 21.61 34.79
C ARG A 159 2.65 22.13 35.36
#